data_AF-A0A7G6Z9D1-F1
#
_entry.id   AF-A0A7G6Z9D1-F1
#
_cell.length_a   1.000
_cell.length_b   1.000
_cell.length_c   1.000
_cell.angle_alpha   90.00
_cell.angle_beta   90.00
_cell.angle_gamma   90.00
#
_symmetry.space_group_name_H-M   'P 1'
#
loop_
_entity.id
_entity.type
_entity.pdbx_description
1 polymer ?
#
loop_
_entity_poly.entity_id
_entity_poly.type
_entity_poly.pdbx_seq_one_letter_code
_entity_poly.pdbx_strand_id
1 'polypeptide(L)'
;MPRRRSSAIAAALLVLMLAMTGCTASPAPTPSPTESVPADPALTSVFPDDFTGEAAKTETVRLADAIVALLPASIVVHVDSTDQLVPATASSGSYYGVLRIISLDPSNDPVAISKAMVQKIEASGWTERQSSDDATGVHLVTLTSNRKPNISWLLQLSGDPRVSGQSVIQLQLASPDLPG
;
A
#
# COMPACT_ATOMS: atom_id res chain seq x y z
N MET A 1 -46.00 -24.67 -26.71
CA MET A 1 -47.36 -25.24 -26.52
C MET A 1 -47.19 -26.73 -26.22
N PRO A 2 -47.92 -27.40 -25.28
CA PRO A 2 -49.23 -27.06 -24.71
C PRO A 2 -49.29 -26.96 -23.16
N ARG A 3 -50.41 -26.38 -22.71
CA ARG A 3 -50.90 -26.21 -21.32
C ARG A 3 -51.35 -27.54 -20.70
N ARG A 4 -51.38 -27.60 -19.36
CA ARG A 4 -52.60 -28.03 -18.63
C ARG A 4 -52.73 -27.33 -17.27
N ARG A 5 -53.91 -26.77 -17.07
CA ARG A 5 -54.44 -26.08 -15.88
C ARG A 5 -54.99 -27.10 -14.89
N SER A 6 -55.06 -26.74 -13.61
CA SER A 6 -56.19 -26.92 -12.67
C SER A 6 -55.80 -26.16 -11.39
N SER A 7 -56.42 -25.01 -11.07
CA SER A 7 -57.69 -24.85 -10.31
C SER A 7 -57.76 -25.74 -9.06
N ALA A 8 -58.19 -25.32 -7.88
CA ALA A 8 -58.50 -24.07 -7.19
C ALA A 8 -59.10 -24.52 -5.83
N ILE A 9 -59.32 -23.59 -4.89
CA ILE A 9 -60.25 -23.68 -3.73
C ILE A 9 -59.70 -24.50 -2.53
N ALA A 10 -59.91 -24.20 -1.25
CA ALA A 10 -60.22 -23.03 -0.41
C ALA A 10 -60.29 -23.60 1.05
N ALA A 11 -60.64 -22.73 2.00
CA ALA A 11 -60.97 -22.99 3.41
C ALA A 11 -59.76 -23.12 4.36
N ALA A 12 -59.37 -22.08 5.11
CA ALA A 12 -60.05 -21.37 6.21
C ALA A 12 -59.84 -22.03 7.58
N LEU A 13 -59.77 -21.15 8.60
CA LEU A 13 -59.75 -21.34 10.06
C LEU A 13 -58.36 -21.22 10.70
N LEU A 14 -58.00 -20.03 11.21
CA LEU A 14 -58.17 -19.59 12.61
C LEU A 14 -57.37 -20.46 13.59
N VAL A 15 -56.30 -19.93 14.18
CA VAL A 15 -56.15 -19.77 15.64
C VAL A 15 -55.11 -18.67 15.92
N LEU A 16 -55.57 -17.71 16.69
CA LEU A 16 -54.85 -16.65 17.37
C LEU A 16 -53.85 -17.26 18.37
N MET A 17 -52.56 -16.97 18.27
CA MET A 17 -51.68 -16.96 19.44
C MET A 17 -50.72 -15.79 19.37
N LEU A 18 -51.08 -14.71 20.06
CA LEU A 18 -50.13 -13.73 20.57
C LEU A 18 -49.19 -14.46 21.54
N ALA A 19 -48.03 -14.89 21.06
CA ALA A 19 -46.91 -15.18 21.92
C ALA A 19 -46.02 -13.93 21.95
N MET A 20 -46.24 -13.10 22.97
CA MET A 20 -45.24 -12.13 23.42
C MET A 20 -44.05 -12.92 23.97
N THR A 21 -43.09 -13.25 23.12
CA THR A 21 -41.76 -13.70 23.55
C THR A 21 -40.78 -12.58 23.19
N GLY A 22 -40.28 -11.91 24.23
CA GLY A 22 -39.41 -10.74 24.10
C GLY A 22 -38.23 -10.99 23.18
N CYS A 23 -38.19 -10.24 22.07
CA CYS A 23 -36.95 -9.93 21.38
C CYS A 23 -36.13 -9.03 22.31
N THR A 24 -35.33 -9.61 23.20
CA THR A 24 -34.08 -8.95 23.57
C THR A 24 -33.17 -9.02 22.36
N ALA A 25 -33.40 -8.11 21.40
CA ALA A 25 -32.43 -7.84 20.36
C ALA A 25 -31.18 -7.35 21.09
N SER A 26 -30.16 -8.20 21.15
CA SER A 26 -28.82 -7.76 21.54
C SER A 26 -28.50 -6.55 20.67
N PRO A 27 -28.15 -5.38 21.24
CA PRO A 27 -27.71 -4.26 20.43
C PRO A 27 -26.57 -4.78 19.55
N ALA A 28 -26.72 -4.64 18.24
CA ALA A 28 -25.63 -4.93 17.31
C ALA A 28 -24.40 -4.13 17.80
N PRO A 29 -23.21 -4.75 17.88
CA PRO A 29 -22.02 -4.00 18.25
C PRO A 29 -21.92 -2.79 17.32
N THR A 30 -21.97 -1.60 17.91
CA THR A 30 -21.73 -0.37 17.17
C THR A 30 -20.32 -0.47 16.63
N PRO A 31 -20.09 -0.32 15.31
CA PRO A 31 -18.74 -0.38 14.78
C PRO A 31 -17.93 0.72 15.46
N SER A 32 -16.87 0.34 16.17
CA SER A 32 -15.90 1.29 16.69
C SER A 32 -15.37 2.13 15.52
N PRO A 33 -15.19 3.44 15.69
CA PRO A 33 -14.59 4.27 14.65
C PRO A 33 -13.24 3.67 14.26
N THR A 34 -13.05 3.39 12.97
CA THR A 34 -11.76 3.01 12.42
C THR A 34 -10.80 4.17 12.67
N GLU A 35 -9.76 3.93 13.46
CA GLU A 35 -8.71 4.91 13.70
C GLU A 35 -8.01 5.21 12.37
N SER A 36 -8.05 6.47 11.95
CA SER A 36 -7.43 6.91 10.69
C SER A 36 -5.93 7.07 10.88
N VAL A 37 -5.13 6.46 10.00
CA VAL A 37 -3.68 6.70 9.95
C VAL A 37 -3.46 8.15 9.48
N PRO A 38 -2.76 9.01 10.23
CA PRO A 38 -2.51 10.39 9.84
C PRO A 38 -1.54 10.44 8.64
N ALA A 39 -1.80 11.37 7.72
CA ALA A 39 -0.90 11.65 6.61
C ALA A 39 0.41 12.27 7.13
N ASP A 40 1.54 11.80 6.59
CA ASP A 40 2.86 12.42 6.78
C ASP A 40 3.17 13.37 5.61
N PRO A 41 3.27 14.69 5.86
CA PRO A 41 3.63 15.67 4.83
C PRO A 41 4.97 15.39 4.16
N ALA A 42 5.93 14.76 4.85
CA ALA A 42 7.23 14.43 4.29
C ALA A 42 7.14 13.39 3.16
N LEU A 43 6.05 12.60 3.11
CA LEU A 43 5.81 11.63 2.05
C LEU A 43 5.04 12.21 0.86
N THR A 44 4.60 13.47 0.92
CA THR A 44 3.94 14.11 -0.22
C THR A 44 4.98 14.43 -1.29
N SER A 45 4.78 13.97 -2.53
CA SER A 45 5.69 14.26 -3.63
C SER A 45 5.49 15.69 -4.14
N VAL A 46 6.58 16.31 -4.58
CA VAL A 46 6.60 17.65 -5.17
C VAL A 46 7.16 17.55 -6.58
N PHE A 47 6.33 17.84 -7.58
CA PHE A 47 6.80 17.96 -8.96
C PHE A 47 7.33 19.38 -9.20
N PRO A 48 8.63 19.57 -9.49
CA PRO A 48 9.20 20.90 -9.69
C PRO A 48 8.78 21.47 -11.06
N ASP A 49 8.72 22.80 -11.16
CA ASP A 49 8.37 23.48 -12.41
C ASP A 49 9.40 23.17 -13.52
N ASP A 50 10.69 23.16 -13.17
CA ASP A 50 11.79 22.75 -14.04
C ASP A 50 12.31 21.36 -13.65
N PHE A 51 11.82 20.32 -14.33
CA PHE A 51 12.19 18.94 -14.05
C PHE A 51 13.52 18.55 -14.73
N THR A 52 14.63 18.90 -14.07
CA THR A 52 16.01 18.56 -14.46
C THR A 52 16.51 17.31 -13.72
N GLY A 53 17.65 16.75 -14.15
CA GLY A 53 18.28 15.62 -13.45
C GLY A 53 18.60 15.91 -11.99
N GLU A 54 19.05 17.12 -11.65
CA GLU A 54 19.33 17.51 -10.25
C GLU A 54 18.03 17.68 -9.44
N ALA A 55 16.97 18.18 -10.06
CA ALA A 55 15.66 18.29 -9.41
C ALA A 55 15.05 16.89 -9.17
N ALA A 56 15.16 15.99 -10.15
CA ALA A 56 14.77 14.59 -10.02
C ALA A 56 15.55 13.89 -8.90
N LYS A 57 16.88 14.12 -8.83
CA LYS A 57 17.72 13.64 -7.73
C LYS A 57 17.23 14.13 -6.38
N THR A 58 17.11 15.44 -6.23
CA THR A 58 16.76 16.09 -4.96
C THR A 58 15.46 15.53 -4.40
N GLU A 59 14.42 15.48 -5.22
CA GLU A 59 13.12 15.01 -4.77
C GLU A 59 13.07 13.49 -4.53
N THR A 60 13.72 12.70 -5.40
CA THR A 60 13.72 11.24 -5.26
C THR A 60 14.50 10.81 -4.01
N VAL A 61 15.64 11.45 -3.73
CA VAL A 61 16.40 11.20 -2.49
C VAL A 61 15.61 11.63 -1.26
N ARG A 62 14.98 12.82 -1.30
CA ARG A 62 14.15 13.32 -0.20
C ARG A 62 13.00 12.36 0.14
N LEU A 63 12.30 11.85 -0.87
CA LEU A 63 11.23 10.87 -0.69
C LEU A 63 11.75 9.55 -0.15
N ALA A 64 12.87 9.04 -0.66
CA ALA A 64 13.48 7.80 -0.15
C ALA A 64 13.88 7.94 1.33
N ASP A 65 14.49 9.07 1.72
CA ASP A 65 14.87 9.33 3.10
C ASP A 65 13.64 9.45 4.02
N ALA A 66 12.57 10.12 3.55
CA ALA A 66 11.30 10.21 4.29
C ALA A 66 10.65 8.84 4.49
N ILE A 67 10.70 7.95 3.49
CA ILE A 67 10.17 6.59 3.61
C ILE A 67 11.01 5.77 4.60
N VAL A 68 12.34 5.85 4.54
CA VAL A 68 13.22 5.17 5.52
C VAL A 68 12.95 5.67 6.94
N ALA A 69 12.70 6.97 7.12
CA ALA A 69 12.38 7.57 8.42
C ALA A 69 11.06 7.09 9.04
N LEU A 70 10.22 6.33 8.31
CA LEU A 70 9.06 5.65 8.89
C LEU A 70 9.45 4.52 9.84
N LEU A 71 10.69 4.02 9.73
CA LEU A 71 11.25 2.99 10.58
C LEU A 71 11.83 3.61 11.86
N PRO A 72 11.55 3.06 13.05
CA PRO A 72 12.26 3.45 14.26
C PRO A 72 13.76 3.17 14.11
N ALA A 73 14.60 4.15 14.42
CA ALA A 73 16.06 3.98 14.35
C ALA A 73 16.58 2.82 15.23
N SER A 74 15.85 2.45 16.29
CA SER A 74 16.21 1.35 17.19
C SER A 74 16.12 -0.04 16.55
N ILE A 75 15.39 -0.20 15.45
CA ILE A 75 15.25 -1.49 14.76
C ILE A 75 16.11 -1.59 13.50
N VAL A 76 16.72 -0.48 13.06
CA VAL A 76 17.55 -0.43 11.86
C VAL A 76 19.00 -0.72 12.23
N VAL A 77 19.55 -1.80 11.67
CA VAL A 77 20.96 -2.20 11.85
C VAL A 77 21.84 -1.51 10.82
N HIS A 78 21.41 -1.48 9.56
CA HIS A 78 22.18 -0.88 8.48
C HIS A 78 21.26 -0.44 7.33
N VAL A 79 21.67 0.60 6.61
CA VAL A 79 21.05 1.04 5.36
C VAL A 79 22.14 1.08 4.30
N ASP A 80 22.10 0.13 3.37
CA ASP A 80 22.87 0.21 2.14
C ASP A 80 22.09 1.06 1.12
N SER A 81 22.80 1.91 0.41
CA SER A 81 22.25 2.95 -0.44
C SER A 81 22.98 3.07 -1.74
N THR A 82 22.23 3.06 -2.83
CA THR A 82 22.72 3.43 -4.15
C THR A 82 21.69 4.30 -4.84
N ASP A 83 22.14 5.40 -5.44
CA ASP A 83 21.31 6.27 -6.23
C ASP A 83 22.08 6.79 -7.45
N GLN A 84 21.38 6.93 -8.57
CA GLN A 84 22.00 7.34 -9.84
C GLN A 84 20.97 7.78 -10.86
N LEU A 85 21.44 8.54 -11.85
CA LEU A 85 20.72 8.81 -13.07
C LEU A 85 20.82 7.60 -14.01
N VAL A 86 19.68 7.05 -14.43
CA VAL A 86 19.59 5.83 -15.25
C VAL A 86 18.97 6.17 -16.60
N PRO A 87 19.53 5.70 -17.74
CA PRO A 87 18.88 5.82 -19.03
C PRO A 87 17.52 5.11 -19.04
N ALA A 88 16.49 5.79 -19.54
CA ALA A 88 15.19 5.16 -19.71
C ALA A 88 15.26 4.13 -20.84
N THR A 89 14.68 2.94 -20.62
CA THR A 89 14.68 1.87 -21.64
C THR A 89 13.49 1.96 -22.59
N ALA A 90 12.43 2.65 -22.17
CA ALA A 90 11.20 2.82 -22.92
C ALA A 90 11.07 4.20 -23.61
N SER A 91 11.99 5.13 -23.32
CA SER A 91 11.99 6.49 -23.87
C SER A 91 13.42 6.94 -24.18
N SER A 92 13.58 8.07 -24.88
CA SER A 92 14.89 8.67 -25.15
C SER A 92 15.47 9.44 -23.95
N GLY A 93 14.74 9.45 -22.81
CA GLY A 93 15.09 10.20 -21.62
C GLY A 93 15.94 9.42 -20.62
N SER A 94 15.93 9.90 -19.38
CA SER A 94 16.53 9.25 -18.22
C SER A 94 15.61 9.39 -17.01
N TYR A 95 15.82 8.64 -15.95
CA TYR A 95 15.13 8.85 -14.68
C TYR A 95 16.15 8.76 -13.54
N TYR A 96 15.83 9.35 -12.40
CA TYR A 96 16.64 9.20 -11.20
C TYR A 96 16.12 8.02 -10.38
N GLY A 97 16.99 7.05 -10.12
CA GLY A 97 16.68 5.85 -9.34
C GLY A 97 17.38 5.86 -8.00
N VAL A 98 16.69 5.40 -6.96
CA VAL A 98 17.22 5.15 -5.62
C VAL A 98 16.90 3.71 -5.22
N LEU A 99 17.90 2.97 -4.77
CA LEU A 99 17.79 1.66 -4.14
C LEU A 99 18.30 1.76 -2.70
N ARG A 100 17.46 1.39 -1.73
CA ARG A 100 17.88 1.18 -0.34
C ARG A 100 17.62 -0.25 0.07
N ILE A 101 18.62 -0.88 0.69
CA ILE A 101 18.49 -2.18 1.35
C ILE A 101 18.69 -1.93 2.84
N ILE A 102 17.63 -2.15 3.60
CA ILE A 102 17.56 -1.81 5.02
C ILE A 102 17.58 -3.12 5.80
N SER A 103 18.70 -3.39 6.46
CA SER A 103 18.81 -4.50 7.41
C SER A 103 18.23 -4.08 8.75
N LEU A 104 17.31 -4.88 9.26
CA LEU A 104 16.66 -4.70 10.56
C LEU A 104 17.25 -5.67 11.59
N ASP A 105 16.99 -5.41 12.86
CA ASP A 105 17.22 -6.40 13.92
C ASP A 105 16.40 -7.67 13.59
N PRO A 106 17.01 -8.88 13.59
CA PRO A 106 16.36 -10.12 13.17
C PRO A 106 15.11 -10.52 13.96
N SER A 107 14.89 -9.94 15.14
CA SER A 107 13.67 -10.15 15.93
C SER A 107 12.42 -9.47 15.36
N ASN A 108 12.59 -8.57 14.39
CA ASN A 108 11.51 -7.83 13.75
C ASN A 108 11.01 -8.53 12.48
N ASP A 109 9.69 -8.58 12.31
CA ASP A 109 9.05 -9.10 11.10
C ASP A 109 9.08 -8.04 9.97
N PRO A 110 9.89 -8.24 8.91
CA PRO A 110 10.01 -7.26 7.83
C PRO A 110 8.73 -7.14 7.00
N VAL A 111 7.90 -8.18 6.95
CA VAL A 111 6.64 -8.20 6.20
C VAL A 111 5.60 -7.34 6.91
N ALA A 112 5.42 -7.56 8.21
CA ALA A 112 4.50 -6.75 9.02
C ALA A 112 4.91 -5.27 9.01
N ILE A 113 6.20 -4.98 9.14
CA ILE A 113 6.71 -3.60 9.08
C ILE A 113 6.49 -2.99 7.70
N SER A 114 6.81 -3.70 6.62
CA SER A 114 6.59 -3.20 5.26
C SER A 114 5.11 -2.86 5.03
N LYS A 115 4.17 -3.72 5.45
CA LYS A 115 2.72 -3.44 5.39
C LYS A 115 2.32 -2.21 6.19
N ALA A 116 2.90 -2.01 7.38
CA ALA A 116 2.64 -0.82 8.18
C ALA A 116 3.20 0.46 7.51
N MET A 117 4.35 0.38 6.85
CA MET A 117 4.89 1.49 6.06
C MET A 117 3.97 1.84 4.89
N VAL A 118 3.48 0.84 4.14
CA VAL A 118 2.52 1.04 3.04
C VAL A 118 1.30 1.83 3.51
N GLN A 119 0.70 1.44 4.63
CA GLN A 119 -0.47 2.15 5.18
C GLN A 119 -0.19 3.64 5.44
N LYS A 120 0.99 3.98 5.95
CA LYS A 120 1.39 5.39 6.15
C LYS A 120 1.62 6.11 4.82
N ILE A 121 2.22 5.45 3.85
CA ILE A 121 2.50 6.02 2.53
C ILE A 121 1.20 6.28 1.75
N GLU A 122 0.26 5.35 1.79
CA GLU A 122 -1.08 5.52 1.21
C GLU A 122 -1.88 6.64 1.90
N ALA A 123 -1.79 6.74 3.23
CA ALA A 123 -2.40 7.84 3.97
C ALA A 123 -1.87 9.22 3.53
N SER A 124 -0.64 9.28 3.02
CA SER A 124 -0.02 10.48 2.43
C SER A 124 -0.35 10.69 0.94
N GLY A 125 -1.31 9.96 0.38
CA GLY A 125 -1.85 10.19 -0.96
C GLY A 125 -1.24 9.35 -2.08
N TRP A 126 -0.33 8.43 -1.76
CA TRP A 126 0.13 7.44 -2.71
C TRP A 126 -0.96 6.42 -3.02
N THR A 127 -0.90 5.80 -4.19
CA THR A 127 -1.87 4.80 -4.63
C THR A 127 -1.16 3.48 -4.91
N GLU A 128 -1.58 2.41 -4.24
CA GLU A 128 -1.17 1.05 -4.58
C GLU A 128 -1.60 0.71 -6.02
N ARG A 129 -0.67 0.15 -6.79
CA ARG A 129 -0.90 -0.35 -8.16
C ARG A 129 -0.92 -1.87 -8.22
N GLN A 130 -0.07 -2.48 -7.42
CA GLN A 130 0.09 -3.91 -7.36
C GLN A 130 0.61 -4.28 -5.97
N SER A 131 0.10 -5.40 -5.45
CA SER A 131 0.56 -6.00 -4.21
C SER A 131 0.57 -7.51 -4.38
N SER A 132 1.58 -8.16 -3.80
CA SER A 132 1.69 -9.61 -3.78
C SER A 132 2.37 -10.06 -2.49
N ASP A 133 1.79 -11.08 -1.88
CA ASP A 133 2.47 -11.92 -0.89
C ASP A 133 2.81 -13.24 -1.58
N ASP A 134 4.10 -13.57 -1.72
CA ASP A 134 4.50 -14.82 -2.36
C ASP A 134 4.42 -16.02 -1.40
N ALA A 135 4.46 -17.24 -1.94
CA ALA A 135 4.38 -18.46 -1.14
C ALA A 135 5.56 -18.64 -0.16
N THR A 136 6.63 -17.86 -0.34
CA THR A 136 7.81 -17.84 0.53
C THR A 136 7.74 -16.75 1.61
N GLY A 137 6.62 -16.01 1.66
CA GLY A 137 6.35 -14.99 2.67
C GLY A 137 6.92 -13.61 2.34
N VAL A 138 7.41 -13.37 1.13
CA VAL A 138 7.84 -12.01 0.74
C VAL A 138 6.60 -11.17 0.45
N HIS A 139 6.57 -9.99 1.06
CA HIS A 139 5.61 -8.95 0.69
C HIS A 139 6.27 -8.00 -0.31
N LEU A 140 5.61 -7.75 -1.44
CA LEU A 140 6.02 -6.81 -2.46
C LEU A 140 4.84 -5.94 -2.85
N VAL A 141 5.06 -4.63 -2.89
CA VAL A 141 4.04 -3.65 -3.22
C VAL A 141 4.63 -2.55 -4.10
N THR A 142 3.86 -2.13 -5.09
CA THR A 142 4.19 -1.04 -6.00
C THR A 142 3.19 0.09 -5.80
N LEU A 143 3.68 1.29 -5.50
CA LEU A 143 2.89 2.50 -5.29
C LEU A 143 3.28 3.60 -6.27
N THR A 144 2.34 4.47 -6.57
CA THR A 144 2.57 5.70 -7.34
C THR A 144 2.15 6.92 -6.54
N SER A 145 2.97 7.98 -6.56
CA SER A 145 2.65 9.23 -5.87
C SER A 145 1.61 10.09 -6.59
N ASN A 146 1.38 9.87 -7.88
CA ASN A 146 0.37 10.60 -8.64
C ASN A 146 -0.42 9.67 -9.58
N ARG A 147 -1.62 10.11 -9.97
CA ARG A 147 -2.44 9.42 -10.98
C ARG A 147 -1.92 9.64 -12.41
N LYS A 148 -1.24 10.76 -12.66
CA LYS A 148 -0.65 11.10 -13.95
C LYS A 148 0.78 10.51 -14.04
N PRO A 149 1.06 9.56 -14.95
CA PRO A 149 2.35 8.88 -15.00
C PRO A 149 3.56 9.82 -15.21
N ASN A 150 3.40 10.88 -16.00
CA ASN A 150 4.47 11.81 -16.34
C ASN A 150 4.91 12.74 -15.20
N ILE A 151 4.21 12.73 -14.07
CA ILE A 151 4.55 13.50 -12.86
C ILE A 151 4.50 12.61 -11.61
N SER A 152 4.56 11.29 -11.79
CA SER A 152 4.48 10.32 -10.70
C SER A 152 5.81 9.65 -10.44
N TRP A 153 6.25 9.69 -9.19
CA TRP A 153 7.24 8.74 -8.68
C TRP A 153 6.62 7.34 -8.57
N LEU A 154 7.44 6.34 -8.85
CA LEU A 154 7.12 4.92 -8.71
C LEU A 154 7.95 4.34 -7.57
N LEU A 155 7.29 3.82 -6.55
CA LEU A 155 7.90 3.15 -5.41
C LEU A 155 7.60 1.65 -5.49
N GLN A 156 8.62 0.83 -5.37
CA GLN A 156 8.49 -0.59 -5.06
C GLN A 156 9.09 -0.84 -3.68
N LEU A 157 8.27 -1.33 -2.76
CA LEU A 157 8.67 -1.64 -1.38
C LEU A 157 8.50 -3.15 -1.15
N SER A 158 9.45 -3.77 -0.45
CA SER A 158 9.31 -5.17 -0.07
C SER A 158 9.80 -5.46 1.33
N GLY A 159 9.16 -6.41 2.01
CA GLY A 159 9.67 -7.05 3.22
C GLY A 159 10.02 -8.50 2.92
N ASP A 160 11.27 -8.90 3.16
CA ASP A 160 11.78 -10.23 2.84
C ASP A 160 12.28 -10.95 4.12
N PRO A 161 11.59 -12.01 4.57
CA PRO A 161 11.98 -12.81 5.73
C PRO A 161 12.79 -14.07 5.37
N ARG A 162 13.13 -14.31 4.09
CA ARG A 162 13.59 -15.63 3.62
C ARG A 162 14.98 -16.03 4.10
N VAL A 163 15.82 -15.06 4.43
CA VAL A 163 17.17 -15.35 4.92
C VAL A 163 17.12 -15.49 6.43
N SER A 164 17.29 -16.71 6.93
CA SER A 164 17.27 -16.99 8.37
C SER A 164 18.29 -16.13 9.13
N GLY A 165 17.84 -15.50 10.21
CA GLY A 165 18.65 -14.56 10.99
C GLY A 165 18.83 -13.20 10.33
N GLN A 166 18.11 -12.89 9.25
CA GLN A 166 18.04 -11.57 8.64
C GLN A 166 16.59 -11.10 8.54
N SER A 167 16.41 -9.79 8.64
CA SER A 167 15.14 -9.11 8.44
C SER A 167 15.43 -7.91 7.54
N VAL A 168 14.88 -7.89 6.33
CA VAL A 168 15.28 -6.94 5.30
C VAL A 168 14.07 -6.25 4.69
N ILE A 169 14.16 -4.93 4.55
CA ILE A 169 13.26 -4.12 3.73
C ILE A 169 14.05 -3.60 2.53
N GLN A 170 13.49 -3.76 1.33
CA GLN A 170 14.02 -3.15 0.12
C GLN A 170 13.10 -2.04 -0.35
N LEU A 171 13.70 -0.91 -0.69
CA LEU A 171 13.03 0.23 -1.30
C LEU A 171 13.68 0.52 -2.64
N GLN A 172 12.89 0.50 -3.70
CA GLN A 172 13.27 1.01 -5.02
C GLN A 172 12.35 2.17 -5.37
N LEU A 173 12.93 3.33 -5.65
CA LEU A 173 12.18 4.52 -5.99
C LEU A 173 12.71 5.10 -7.30
N ALA A 174 11.82 5.38 -8.23
CA ALA A 174 12.13 5.99 -9.51
C ALA A 174 11.37 7.31 -9.66
N SER A 175 12.07 8.34 -10.15
CA SER A 175 11.46 9.57 -10.62
C SER A 175 10.66 9.33 -11.90
N PRO A 176 9.77 10.27 -12.29
CA PRO A 176 9.30 10.35 -13.66
C PRO A 176 10.47 10.42 -14.66
N ASP A 177 10.21 10.01 -15.91
CA ASP A 177 11.15 10.18 -17.00
C ASP A 177 11.42 11.68 -17.24
N LEU A 178 12.71 12.02 -17.30
CA LEU A 178 13.22 13.30 -17.78
C LEU A 178 13.06 13.38 -19.30
N PRO A 179 12.81 14.58 -19.85
CA PRO A 179 12.87 14.79 -21.29
C PRO A 179 14.25 14.39 -21.84
N GLY A 180 14.26 13.75 -23.01
CA GLY A 180 15.49 13.43 -23.77
C GLY A 180 15.88 14.54 -24.74
#